data_AF-A0A661M9G7-F1
#
_entry.id   AF-A0A661M9G7-F1
#
_cell.length_a   1.000
_cell.length_b   1.000
_cell.length_c   1.000
_cell.angle_alpha   90.00
_cell.angle_beta   90.00
_cell.angle_gamma   90.00
#
_symmetry.space_group_name_H-M   'P 1'
#
loop_
_entity.id
_entity.type
_entity.pdbx_description
1 polymer ?
#
loop_
_entity_poly.entity_id
_entity_poly.type
_entity_poly.pdbx_seq_one_letter_code
_entity_poly.pdbx_strand_id
1 'polypeptide(L)' 'PGLLEELKKREAFGRGAEPWEISNVMVFLASDYSSYMTGEVLSVSNQRA' A
#
# COMPACT_ATOMS: atom_id res chain seq x y z
N PRO A 1 17.83 15.07 -8.71
CA PRO A 1 17.23 13.94 -7.96
C PRO A 1 16.01 13.41 -8.72
N GLY A 2 15.85 12.09 -8.87
CA GLY A 2 14.70 11.51 -9.59
C GLY A 2 13.42 11.48 -8.74
N LEU A 3 12.26 11.47 -9.40
CA LEU A 3 10.93 11.42 -8.74
C LEU A 3 10.81 10.28 -7.73
N LEU A 4 11.33 9.09 -8.04
CA LEU A 4 11.29 7.94 -7.14
C LEU A 4 12.08 8.16 -5.84
N GLU A 5 13.21 8.85 -5.92
CA GLU A 5 14.02 9.18 -4.74
C GLU A 5 13.34 10.24 -3.86
N GLU A 6 12.56 11.15 -4.45
CA GLU A 6 11.74 12.09 -3.69
C GLU A 6 10.59 11.39 -2.95
N LEU A 7 9.90 10.46 -3.62
CA LEU A 7 8.80 9.70 -3.03
C LEU A 7 9.26 8.80 -1.88
N LYS A 8 10.40 8.11 -2.06
CA LYS A 8 11.00 7.26 -1.01
C LYS A 8 11.28 8.03 0.29
N LYS A 9 11.68 9.31 0.21
CA LYS A 9 11.94 10.14 1.40
C LYS A 9 10.69 10.39 2.24
N ARG A 10 9.50 10.23 1.65
CA ARG A 10 8.21 10.41 2.33
C ARG A 10 7.68 9.11 2.94
N GLU A 11 8.31 7.97 2.64
CA GLU A 11 7.96 6.67 3.21
C GLU A 11 8.75 6.44 4.50
N ALA A 12 8.11 6.02 5.57
CA ALA A 12 8.81 5.80 6.84
C ALA A 12 9.91 4.71 6.75
N PHE A 13 9.79 3.78 5.80
CA PHE A 13 10.80 2.74 5.55
C PHE A 13 11.85 3.14 4.50
N GLY A 14 11.78 4.36 3.93
CA GLY A 14 12.71 4.81 2.89
C GLY A 14 12.59 4.05 1.55
N ARG A 15 11.56 3.23 1.40
CA ARG A 15 11.24 2.45 0.20
C ARG A 15 9.74 2.44 -0.04
N GLY A 16 9.35 2.19 -1.29
CA GLY A 16 7.95 1.87 -1.60
C GLY A 16 7.55 0.50 -1.02
N ALA A 17 6.26 0.20 -1.10
CA ALA A 17 5.74 -1.11 -0.74
C ALA A 17 6.37 -2.21 -1.63
N GLU A 18 6.76 -3.31 -1.00
CA GLU A 18 7.29 -4.48 -1.67
C GLU A 18 6.14 -5.33 -2.23
N PRO A 19 6.37 -6.14 -3.27
CA PRO A 19 5.32 -6.90 -3.93
C PRO A 19 4.49 -7.77 -2.98
N TRP A 20 5.11 -8.38 -1.96
CA TRP A 20 4.40 -9.21 -1.00
C TRP A 20 3.50 -8.41 -0.04
N GLU A 21 3.86 -7.16 0.25
CA GLU A 21 3.05 -6.25 1.08
C GLU A 21 1.76 -5.90 0.35
N ILE A 22 1.83 -5.70 -0.97
CA ILE A 22 0.65 -5.52 -1.83
C ILE A 22 -0.16 -6.81 -1.95
N SER A 23 0.49 -7.97 -2.17
CA SER A 23 -0.24 -9.23 -2.36
C SER A 23 -1.05 -9.64 -1.13
N ASN A 24 -0.56 -9.37 0.08
CA ASN A 24 -1.32 -9.64 1.30
C ASN A 24 -2.62 -8.84 1.35
N VAL A 25 -2.60 -7.58 0.91
CA VAL A 25 -3.80 -6.74 0.80
C VAL A 25 -4.74 -7.26 -0.29
N MET A 26 -4.21 -7.70 -1.43
CA MET A 26 -5.03 -8.31 -2.48
C MET A 26 -5.76 -9.57 -1.99
N VAL A 27 -5.07 -10.45 -1.26
CA VAL A 27 -5.67 -11.66 -0.68
C VAL A 27 -6.71 -11.31 0.37
N PHE A 28 -6.46 -10.29 1.20
CA PHE A 28 -7.45 -9.77 2.15
C PHE A 28 -8.72 -9.27 1.44
N LEU A 29 -8.58 -8.46 0.38
CA LEU A 29 -9.70 -7.95 -0.42
C LEU A 29 -10.44 -9.03 -1.23
N ALA A 30 -9.79 -10.17 -1.48
CA ALA A 30 -10.42 -11.32 -2.13
C ALA A 30 -11.11 -12.27 -1.14
N SER A 31 -10.95 -12.05 0.17
CA SER A 31 -11.47 -12.92 1.23
C SER A 31 -12.77 -12.39 1.81
N ASP A 32 -13.50 -13.27 2.52
CA ASP A 32 -14.75 -12.93 3.22
C ASP A 32 -14.59 -11.85 4.29
N TYR A 33 -13.36 -11.61 4.79
CA TYR A 33 -13.06 -10.51 5.72
C TYR A 33 -13.35 -9.13 5.14
N SER A 34 -13.38 -9.03 3.81
CA SER A 34 -13.60 -7.79 3.08
C SER A 34 -14.98 -7.71 2.42
N SER A 35 -15.89 -8.64 2.74
CA SER A 35 -17.19 -8.79 2.06
C SER A 35 -18.07 -7.54 2.03
N TYR A 36 -17.86 -6.58 2.94
CA TYR A 36 -18.59 -5.31 3.00
C TYR A 36 -17.79 -4.09 2.52
N MET A 37 -16.56 -4.26 2.04
CA MET A 37 -15.75 -3.17 1.49
C MET A 37 -15.85 -3.15 -0.03
N THR A 38 -16.59 -2.18 -0.56
CA THR A 38 -16.77 -1.99 -2.01
C THR A 38 -16.73 -0.51 -2.33
N GLY A 39 -16.15 -0.15 -3.47
CA GLY A 39 -15.98 1.25 -3.89
C GLY A 39 -14.90 2.03 -3.14
N GLU A 40 -14.16 1.38 -2.24
CA GLU A 40 -13.14 2.03 -1.40
C GLU A 40 -11.74 2.00 -2.02
N VAL A 41 -10.95 3.03 -1.71
CA VAL A 41 -9.52 3.10 -2.08
C VAL A 41 -8.67 2.84 -0.85
N LEU A 42 -8.05 1.66 -0.78
CA LEU A 42 -7.16 1.29 0.30
C LEU A 42 -5.71 1.69 -0.03
N SER A 43 -5.16 2.65 0.74
CA SER A 43 -3.77 3.08 0.62
C SER A 43 -2.83 2.06 1.27
N VAL A 44 -1.96 1.42 0.47
CA VAL A 44 -0.88 0.55 0.94
C VAL A 44 0.46 1.31 0.85
N SER A 45 0.60 2.32 1.71
CA SER A 45 1.81 3.16 1.80
C SER A 45 2.02 3.63 3.22
N ASN A 46 3.24 4.05 3.54
CA ASN A 46 3.60 4.62 4.83
C ASN A 46 3.78 6.16 4.74
N GLN A 47 3.13 6.80 3.76
CA GLN A 47 3.20 8.25 3.53
C GLN A 47 2.19 9.08 4.34
N ARG A 48 1.19 8.41 4.92
CA ARG A 48 0.06 9.06 5.63
C ARG A 48 -0.09 8.59 7.08
N ALA A 49 0.82 7.74 7.56
CA ALA A 49 0.80 7.19 8.92
C ALA A 49 1.36 8.19 9.93
#